data_AF-A0A7L0JAU1-F1
#
_entry.id   AF-A0A7L0JAU1-F1
#
_cell.length_a   1.000
_cell.length_b   1.000
_cell.length_c   1.000
_cell.angle_alpha   90.00
_cell.angle_beta   90.00
_cell.angle_gamma   90.00
#
_symmetry.space_group_name_H-M   'P 1'
#
loop_
_entity.id
_entity.type
_entity.pdbx_description
1 polymer ?
#
loop_
_entity_poly.entity_id
_entity_poly.type
_entity_poly.pdbx_seq_one_letter_code
_entity_poly.pdbx_strand_id
1 'polypeptide(L)'
;RSPQVKAFVTQDIPFYHNLEMKHLPGADPELVLLSHRYEELERIPLSDMTREEINQLVQELGFYRKETPDAPVPKEFQFAPAKPLPTLPPPQAPTTGIKTPLKRDKGEHPDL
;
A
#
# COMPACT_ATOMS: atom_id res chain seq x y z
N ARG A 1 -17.83 -3.24 24.08
CA ARG A 1 -16.84 -3.32 22.98
C ARG A 1 -17.13 -4.56 22.15
N SER A 2 -17.43 -4.41 20.86
CA SER A 2 -17.85 -5.51 19.98
C SER A 2 -16.72 -6.56 19.83
N PRO A 3 -16.98 -7.87 20.01
CA PRO A 3 -15.97 -8.92 19.89
C PRO A 3 -15.33 -8.97 18.50
N GLN A 4 -16.07 -8.55 17.47
CA GLN A 4 -15.63 -8.50 16.08
C GLN A 4 -14.49 -7.50 15.87
N VAL A 5 -14.63 -6.28 16.39
CA VAL A 5 -13.59 -5.25 16.33
C VAL A 5 -12.32 -5.71 17.05
N LYS A 6 -12.47 -6.40 18.19
CA LYS A 6 -11.32 -6.95 18.93
C LYS A 6 -10.60 -8.03 18.10
N ALA A 7 -11.34 -8.88 17.41
CA ALA A 7 -10.76 -9.89 16.53
C ALA A 7 -10.01 -9.24 15.37
N PHE A 8 -10.59 -8.24 14.71
CA PHE A 8 -9.92 -7.48 13.65
C PHE A 8 -8.58 -6.90 14.13
N VAL A 9 -8.63 -6.21 15.27
CA VAL A 9 -7.46 -5.58 15.86
C VAL A 9 -6.34 -6.57 16.18
N THR A 10 -6.69 -7.73 16.70
CA THR A 10 -5.69 -8.70 17.20
C THR A 10 -5.18 -9.61 16.08
N GLN A 11 -6.05 -9.94 15.13
CA GLN A 11 -5.79 -10.96 14.12
C GLN A 11 -5.50 -10.39 12.73
N ASP A 12 -6.09 -9.26 12.34
CA ASP A 12 -5.95 -8.76 10.96
C ASP A 12 -4.96 -7.59 10.85
N ILE A 13 -4.93 -6.66 11.81
CA ILE A 13 -4.00 -5.51 11.79
C ILE A 13 -2.54 -5.91 11.49
N PRO A 14 -1.96 -6.97 12.07
CA PRO A 14 -0.58 -7.37 11.78
C PRO A 14 -0.30 -7.66 10.30
N PHE A 15 -1.34 -8.05 9.55
CA PHE A 15 -1.26 -8.35 8.13
C PHE A 15 -1.39 -7.11 7.26
N TYR A 16 -1.90 -5.99 7.77
CA TYR A 16 -2.04 -4.77 6.99
C TYR A 16 -0.77 -3.92 7.07
N HIS A 17 -0.35 -3.37 5.92
CA HIS A 17 0.72 -2.37 5.86
C HIS A 17 0.19 -0.98 6.24
N ASN A 18 0.98 -0.20 6.98
CA ASN A 18 0.61 1.15 7.44
C ASN A 18 -0.70 1.25 8.25
N LEU A 19 -1.15 0.16 8.86
CA LEU A 19 -2.30 0.12 9.77
C LEU A 19 -1.83 -0.25 11.17
N GLU A 20 -2.16 0.57 12.17
CA GLU A 20 -1.79 0.35 13.56
C GLU A 20 -3.00 0.51 14.49
N MET A 21 -3.07 -0.31 15.54
CA MET A 21 -4.03 -0.11 16.62
C MET A 21 -3.53 0.92 17.63
N LYS A 22 -4.27 2.01 17.81
CA LYS A 22 -4.10 2.91 18.96
C LYS A 22 -5.15 2.66 20.03
N HIS A 23 -4.72 2.46 21.28
CA HIS A 23 -5.64 2.35 22.41
C HIS A 23 -5.90 3.75 23.00
N LEU A 24 -7.13 4.23 22.87
CA LEU A 24 -7.61 5.45 23.52
C LEU A 24 -8.61 5.09 24.64
N PRO A 25 -8.33 5.43 25.91
CA PRO A 25 -9.22 5.10 27.01
C PRO A 25 -10.53 5.89 26.92
N GLY A 26 -11.67 5.21 27.03
CA GLY A 26 -12.99 5.85 27.05
C GLY A 26 -13.53 6.30 25.69
N ALA A 27 -12.84 5.98 24.59
CA ALA A 27 -13.31 6.25 23.23
C ALA A 27 -13.85 4.99 22.56
N ASP A 28 -14.81 5.18 21.66
CA ASP A 28 -15.27 4.15 20.75
C ASP A 28 -14.17 3.76 19.74
N PRO A 29 -14.17 2.53 19.22
CA PRO A 29 -13.25 2.14 18.15
C PRO A 29 -13.55 2.91 16.86
N GLU A 30 -12.56 3.64 16.37
CA GLU A 30 -12.63 4.42 15.14
C GLU A 30 -11.42 4.13 14.27
N LEU A 31 -11.63 4.06 12.95
CA LEU A 31 -10.56 4.06 11.97
C LEU A 31 -10.24 5.52 11.63
N VAL A 32 -9.03 5.95 11.97
CA VAL A 32 -8.55 7.31 11.70
C VAL A 32 -7.53 7.23 10.58
N LEU A 33 -7.84 7.86 9.44
CA LEU A 33 -6.94 7.97 8.31
C LEU A 33 -6.02 9.17 8.53
N LEU A 34 -4.72 8.92 8.55
CA LEU A 34 -3.71 9.94 8.73
C LEU A 34 -2.96 10.17 7.42
N SER A 35 -2.69 11.44 7.12
CA SER A 35 -1.75 11.84 6.07
C SER A 35 -0.31 11.44 6.43
N HIS A 36 0.59 11.53 5.45
CA HIS A 36 2.04 11.40 5.67
C HIS A 36 2.62 12.39 6.72
N ARG A 37 1.88 13.47 7.02
CA ARG A 37 2.21 14.46 8.06
C ARG A 37 1.50 14.23 9.39
N TYR A 38 0.87 13.06 9.58
CA TYR A 38 0.05 12.74 10.75
C TYR A 38 -1.17 13.65 10.94
N GLU A 39 -1.67 14.26 9.85
CA GLU A 39 -2.91 15.04 9.86
C GLU A 39 -4.10 14.11 9.67
N GLU A 40 -5.14 14.24 10.51
CA GLU A 40 -6.39 13.49 10.39
C GLU A 40 -7.11 13.89 9.10
N LEU A 41 -7.21 12.95 8.17
CA LEU A 41 -7.94 13.10 6.91
C LEU A 41 -9.40 12.74 7.09
N GLU A 42 -9.66 11.58 7.69
CA GLU A 42 -10.99 11.01 7.81
C GLU A 42 -11.09 10.15 9.07
N ARG A 43 -12.29 10.10 9.66
CA ARG A 43 -12.61 9.29 10.83
C ARG A 43 -13.88 8.49 10.57
N ILE A 44 -13.77 7.18 10.69
CA ILE A 44 -14.86 6.25 10.39
C ILE A 44 -15.15 5.42 11.65
N PRO A 45 -16.38 5.45 12.20
CA PRO A 45 -16.73 4.68 13.38
C PRO A 45 -16.80 3.19 13.06
N LEU A 46 -16.13 2.36 13.87
CA LEU A 46 -16.10 0.90 13.69
C LEU A 46 -17.07 0.15 14.62
N SER A 47 -17.73 0.84 15.55
CA SER A 47 -18.57 0.23 16.60
C SER A 47 -19.68 -0.66 16.04
N ASP A 48 -20.32 -0.25 14.94
CA ASP A 48 -21.44 -0.94 14.30
C ASP A 48 -21.00 -1.91 13.19
N MET A 49 -19.72 -1.91 12.81
CA MET A 49 -19.22 -2.73 11.71
C MET A 49 -18.77 -4.12 12.16
N THR A 50 -18.99 -5.10 11.29
CA THR A 50 -18.46 -6.45 11.46
C THR A 50 -16.97 -6.51 11.10
N ARG A 51 -16.28 -7.57 11.54
CA ARG A 51 -14.87 -7.80 11.18
C ARG A 51 -14.69 -7.80 9.65
N GLU A 52 -15.61 -8.43 8.93
CA GLU A 52 -15.56 -8.56 7.47
C GLU A 52 -15.74 -7.19 6.79
N GLU A 53 -16.69 -6.39 7.24
CA GLU A 53 -16.90 -5.03 6.73
C GLU A 53 -15.67 -4.15 6.96
N ILE A 54 -15.05 -4.23 8.14
CA ILE A 54 -13.81 -3.48 8.41
C ILE A 54 -12.69 -3.90 7.46
N ASN A 55 -12.52 -5.22 7.24
CA ASN A 55 -11.52 -5.73 6.29
C ASN A 55 -11.81 -5.29 4.83
N GLN A 56 -13.09 -5.23 4.43
CA GLN A 56 -13.49 -4.72 3.12
C GLN A 56 -13.18 -3.23 3.00
N LEU A 57 -13.62 -2.42 3.96
CA LEU A 57 -13.38 -0.98 4.00
C LEU A 57 -11.89 -0.65 3.89
N VAL A 58 -11.05 -1.30 4.69
CA VAL A 58 -9.61 -1.09 4.69
C VAL A 58 -9.00 -1.46 3.32
N GLN A 59 -9.48 -2.51 2.66
CA GLN A 59 -9.05 -2.86 1.30
C GLN A 59 -9.54 -1.84 0.26
N GLU A 60 -10.77 -1.35 0.36
CA GLU A 60 -11.32 -0.32 -0.54
C GLU A 60 -10.57 1.01 -0.42
N LEU A 61 -10.11 1.34 0.79
CA LEU A 61 -9.23 2.49 1.05
C LEU A 61 -7.83 2.31 0.43
N GLY A 62 -7.50 1.10 -0.04
CA GLY A 62 -6.24 0.78 -0.70
C GLY A 62 -5.14 0.31 0.23
N PHE A 63 -5.45 -0.10 1.46
CA PHE A 63 -4.45 -0.72 2.33
C PHE A 63 -4.07 -2.09 1.80
N TYR A 64 -2.76 -2.34 1.75
CA TYR A 64 -2.25 -3.62 1.31
C TYR A 64 -2.28 -4.65 2.45
N ARG A 65 -2.85 -5.82 2.17
CA ARG A 65 -2.81 -6.98 3.05
C ARG A 65 -1.66 -7.90 2.64
N LYS A 66 -0.72 -8.10 3.56
CA LYS A 66 0.39 -9.03 3.46
C LYS A 66 -0.10 -10.48 3.68
N GLU A 67 0.61 -11.43 3.09
CA GLU A 67 0.35 -12.87 3.32
C GLU A 67 0.71 -13.30 4.75
N THR A 68 1.81 -12.75 5.27
CA THR A 68 2.26 -12.97 6.65
C THR A 68 2.65 -11.63 7.30
N PRO A 69 2.60 -11.49 8.63
CA PRO A 69 2.97 -10.25 9.31
C PRO A 69 4.39 -9.78 8.98
N ASP A 70 5.33 -10.72 8.83
CA ASP A 70 6.73 -10.47 8.45
C ASP A 70 6.99 -10.45 6.93
N ALA A 71 5.96 -10.64 6.09
CA ALA A 71 6.18 -10.62 4.64
C ALA A 71 6.56 -9.21 4.18
N PRO A 72 7.52 -9.09 3.24
CA PRO A 72 7.87 -7.80 2.65
C PRO A 72 6.71 -7.26 1.83
N VAL A 73 6.47 -5.96 1.93
CA VAL A 73 5.46 -5.27 1.11
C VAL A 73 6.03 -5.01 -0.28
N PRO A 74 5.32 -5.37 -1.38
CA PRO A 74 5.78 -5.10 -2.73
C PRO A 74 6.01 -3.60 -2.99
N LYS A 75 6.92 -3.28 -3.92
CA LYS A 75 7.31 -1.88 -4.18
C LYS A 75 6.13 -0.97 -4.54
N GLU A 76 5.15 -1.54 -5.23
CA GLU A 76 3.90 -0.89 -5.64
C GLU A 76 3.03 -0.45 -4.46
N PHE A 77 3.10 -1.17 -3.34
CA PHE A 77 2.29 -0.93 -2.15
C PHE A 77 3.07 -0.35 -0.97
N GLN A 78 4.34 0.00 -1.14
CA GLN A 78 5.16 0.59 -0.06
C GLN A 78 4.54 1.86 0.51
N PHE A 79 3.89 2.67 -0.33
CA PHE A 79 3.23 3.90 0.08
C PHE A 79 1.74 3.70 0.37
N ALA A 80 1.16 2.54 0.05
CA ALA A 80 -0.26 2.28 0.25
C ALA A 80 -0.67 2.48 1.71
N PRO A 81 -1.86 3.07 1.98
CA PRO A 81 -2.87 3.53 1.02
C PRO A 81 -2.54 4.88 0.35
N ALA A 82 -1.52 5.61 0.82
CA ALA A 82 -1.14 6.87 0.21
C ALA A 82 -0.67 6.63 -1.23
N LYS A 83 -1.25 7.36 -2.17
CA LYS A 83 -0.78 7.35 -3.55
C LYS A 83 0.68 7.83 -3.53
N PRO A 84 1.62 7.12 -4.17
CA PRO A 84 2.94 7.67 -4.36
C PRO A 84 2.76 9.05 -4.98
N LEU A 85 3.51 10.05 -4.49
CA LEU A 85 3.59 11.33 -5.18
C LEU A 85 3.85 11.05 -6.66
N PRO A 86 3.34 11.88 -7.61
CA PRO A 86 3.67 11.76 -9.03
C PRO A 86 5.15 12.06 -9.22
N THR A 87 5.96 11.11 -8.78
CA THR A 87 7.39 11.06 -8.91
C THR A 87 7.55 10.33 -10.21
N LEU A 88 8.11 11.08 -11.16
CA LEU A 88 8.72 10.67 -12.42
C LEU A 88 8.85 9.14 -12.62
N PRO A 89 8.63 8.66 -13.86
CA PRO A 89 8.58 7.25 -14.19
C PRO A 89 9.69 6.48 -13.46
N PRO A 90 9.36 5.32 -12.85
CA PRO A 90 10.34 4.55 -12.10
C PRO A 90 11.58 4.33 -12.99
N PRO A 91 12.81 4.53 -12.49
CA PRO A 91 13.98 4.10 -13.21
C PRO A 91 13.82 2.60 -13.41
N GLN A 92 13.58 2.24 -14.67
CA GLN A 92 13.34 0.87 -15.11
C GLN A 92 14.43 -0.01 -14.48
N ALA A 93 14.03 -0.92 -13.60
CA ALA A 93 14.93 -1.97 -13.18
C ALA A 93 15.38 -2.71 -14.45
N PRO A 94 16.68 -2.86 -14.71
CA PRO A 94 17.14 -3.54 -15.90
C PRO A 94 16.79 -5.02 -15.77
N THR A 95 15.70 -5.44 -16.40
CA THR A 95 15.44 -6.86 -16.64
C THR A 95 16.47 -7.36 -17.65
N THR A 96 17.49 -8.03 -17.11
CA THR A 96 18.46 -8.83 -17.83
C THR A 96 17.75 -9.80 -18.79
N GLY A 97 18.06 -9.74 -20.09
CA GLY A 97 17.90 -10.91 -20.96
C GLY A 97 17.62 -10.66 -22.44
N ILE A 98 18.68 -10.68 -23.25
CA ILE A 98 18.81 -11.29 -24.60
C ILE A 98 17.80 -10.76 -25.67
N LYS A 99 18.21 -10.04 -26.72
CA LYS A 99 19.02 -10.50 -27.87
C LYS A 99 19.50 -9.29 -28.69
N THR A 100 20.81 -9.15 -28.89
CA THR A 100 21.40 -8.49 -30.08
C THR A 100 21.26 -9.49 -31.25
N PRO A 101 21.00 -9.06 -32.50
CA PRO A 101 22.03 -8.38 -33.28
C PRO A 101 21.52 -7.15 -34.06
N LEU A 102 22.08 -5.99 -33.75
CA LEU A 102 22.00 -4.80 -34.58
C LEU A 102 22.83 -5.07 -35.85
N LYS A 103 22.19 -5.36 -36.99
CA LYS A 103 22.84 -5.20 -38.29
C LYS A 103 23.17 -3.71 -38.44
N ARG A 104 24.45 -3.37 -38.32
CA ARG A 104 25.00 -2.12 -38.85
C ARG A 104 25.02 -2.26 -40.36
N ASP A 105 24.03 -1.68 -41.02
CA ASP A 105 24.11 -1.42 -42.45
C ASP A 105 24.86 -0.11 -42.66
N LYS A 106 25.89 -0.20 -43.49
CA LYS A 106 26.91 0.79 -43.76
C LYS A 106 26.36 1.77 -44.79
N GLY A 107 25.95 2.96 -44.34
CA GLY A 107 25.61 4.09 -45.21
C GLY A 107 26.79 5.04 -45.32
N GLU A 108 27.44 5.01 -46.49
CA GLU A 108 28.55 5.85 -46.92
C GLU A 108 28.28 7.36 -46.71
N HIS A 109 29.30 8.07 -46.25
CA HIS A 109 29.44 9.52 -46.39
C HIS A 109 30.32 9.77 -47.63
N PRO A 110 29.82 10.37 -48.73
CA PRO A 110 30.69 11.01 -49.68
C PRO A 110 30.86 12.47 -49.26
N ASP A 111 32.08 12.79 -48.84
CA ASP A 111 32.63 14.13 -48.85
C ASP A 111 33.08 14.40 -50.29
N LEU A 112 32.41 15.32 -51.00
CA LEU A 112 33.02 16.28 -51.95
C LEU A 112 31.98 17.33 -52.42
#